data_AF-A0A2V5RW17-F1
#
_entry.id   AF-A0A2V5RW17-F1
#
_cell.length_a   1.000
_cell.length_b   1.000
_cell.length_c   1.000
_cell.angle_alpha   90.00
_cell.angle_beta   90.00
_cell.angle_gamma   90.00
#
_symmetry.space_group_name_H-M   'P 1'
#
loop_
_entity.id
_entity.type
_entity.pdbx_description
1 polymer ?
#
loop_
_entity_poly.entity_id
_entity_poly.type
_entity_poly.pdbx_seq_one_letter_code
_entity_poly.pdbx_strand_id
1 'polypeptide(L)'
;MTRNQAGTANTKRCREILTACLFTLCLEKNEENKRFLIGFQSRCHGKPRAFLAANPHLARRPVTELFTDEFGEHGDIDVILVPDFGPEDLSDREIHQCQILGYLGRKNPGPYDLVTFVEEKKLRYSPPDNDLRLVINIEQKTEFDPGLLSAYLQGRKPSCPYSQVFLLGQVGDNEDRYWLCWQLYPELIPFKALSLSSLRSLLPDRKTHCEFVPGGTSRAARPTMVQESVPQLD
;
A
#
# COMPACT_ATOMS: atom_id res chain seq x y z
N MET A 1 -5.05 -18.75 -27.57
CA MET A 1 -4.03 -18.13 -26.69
C MET A 1 -3.63 -16.79 -27.28
N THR A 2 -4.29 -15.71 -26.85
CA THR A 2 -4.06 -14.36 -27.37
C THR A 2 -3.13 -13.60 -26.44
N ARG A 3 -2.06 -13.03 -27.03
CA ARG A 3 -1.10 -12.11 -26.43
C ARG A 3 -1.82 -11.01 -25.66
N ASN A 4 -1.43 -10.83 -24.40
CA ASN A 4 -1.79 -9.72 -23.52
C ASN A 4 -1.70 -8.38 -24.27
N GLN A 5 -2.86 -7.80 -24.59
CA GLN A 5 -2.95 -6.38 -24.88
C GLN A 5 -2.55 -5.61 -23.62
N ALA A 6 -1.52 -4.79 -23.76
CA ALA A 6 -1.27 -3.73 -22.81
C ALA A 6 -2.51 -2.85 -22.71
N GLY A 7 -3.02 -2.63 -21.49
CA GLY A 7 -3.98 -1.58 -21.16
C GLY A 7 -5.45 -1.90 -21.45
N THR A 8 -6.10 -2.66 -20.57
CA THR A 8 -7.50 -2.39 -20.21
C THR A 8 -7.52 -1.65 -18.88
N ALA A 9 -8.53 -0.79 -18.64
CA ALA A 9 -8.70 0.01 -17.42
C ALA A 9 -8.54 -0.82 -16.12
N ASN A 10 -9.02 -2.07 -16.13
CA ASN A 10 -8.83 -3.05 -15.05
C ASN A 10 -7.36 -3.37 -14.70
N THR A 11 -6.37 -2.94 -15.51
CA THR A 11 -4.95 -3.22 -15.27
C THR A 11 -4.25 -2.17 -14.41
N LYS A 12 -4.63 -0.88 -14.46
CA LYS A 12 -3.91 0.16 -13.72
C LYS A 12 -4.17 0.04 -12.22
N ARG A 13 -5.44 0.00 -11.82
CA ARG A 13 -5.81 -0.16 -10.41
C ARG A 13 -5.32 -1.49 -9.81
N CYS A 14 -5.40 -2.58 -10.57
CA CYS A 14 -4.84 -3.86 -10.13
C CYS A 14 -3.32 -3.77 -9.89
N ARG A 15 -2.59 -3.04 -10.72
CA ARG A 15 -1.14 -2.82 -10.53
C ARG A 15 -0.85 -1.96 -9.31
N GLU A 16 -1.65 -0.93 -9.03
CA GLU A 16 -1.53 -0.12 -7.81
C GLU A 16 -1.77 -0.97 -6.56
N ILE A 17 -2.86 -1.75 -6.54
CA ILE A 17 -3.16 -2.68 -5.45
C ILE A 17 -2.02 -3.69 -5.28
N LEU A 18 -1.53 -4.28 -6.38
CA LEU A 18 -0.41 -5.22 -6.33
C LEU A 18 0.86 -4.55 -5.80
N THR A 19 1.15 -3.32 -6.23
CA THR A 19 2.29 -2.51 -5.77
C THR A 19 2.19 -2.28 -4.27
N ALA A 20 1.01 -1.86 -3.78
CA ALA A 20 0.76 -1.64 -2.37
C ALA A 20 0.99 -2.91 -1.54
N CYS A 21 0.46 -4.05 -2.00
CA CYS A 21 0.64 -5.33 -1.35
C CYS A 21 2.11 -5.77 -1.30
N LEU A 22 2.84 -5.66 -2.42
CA LEU A 22 4.25 -6.04 -2.50
C LEU A 22 5.12 -5.11 -1.65
N PHE A 23 4.89 -3.80 -1.72
CA PHE A 23 5.60 -2.82 -0.90
C PHE A 23 5.38 -3.07 0.59
N THR A 24 4.14 -3.34 0.99
CA THR A 24 3.81 -3.67 2.39
C THR A 24 4.57 -4.91 2.85
N LEU A 25 4.60 -5.97 2.03
CA LEU A 25 5.37 -7.19 2.34
C LEU A 25 6.88 -6.92 2.40
N CYS A 26 7.41 -5.99 1.59
CA CYS A 26 8.79 -5.54 1.71
C CYS A 26 9.05 -4.87 3.07
N LEU A 27 8.14 -4.00 3.55
CA LEU A 27 8.27 -3.39 4.87
C LEU A 27 8.23 -4.45 5.98
N GLU A 28 7.23 -5.33 5.98
CA GLU A 28 7.08 -6.41 7.00
C GLU A 28 8.31 -7.33 7.05
N LYS A 29 8.92 -7.63 5.90
CA LYS A 29 10.15 -8.45 5.85
C LYS A 29 11.36 -7.76 6.49
N ASN A 30 11.39 -6.43 6.51
CA ASN A 30 12.53 -5.65 6.97
C ASN A 30 12.32 -5.05 8.37
N GLU A 31 11.07 -4.91 8.80
CA GLU A 31 10.69 -4.49 10.15
C GLU A 31 10.16 -5.70 10.92
N GLU A 32 11.08 -6.45 11.54
CA GLU A 32 10.78 -7.67 12.28
C GLU A 32 9.62 -7.45 13.28
N ASN A 33 8.60 -8.32 13.21
CA ASN A 33 7.40 -8.31 14.05
C ASN A 33 6.43 -7.14 13.84
N LYS A 34 6.56 -6.35 12.77
CA LYS A 34 5.51 -5.41 12.36
C LYS A 34 4.68 -5.97 11.21
N ARG A 35 3.37 -5.80 11.32
CA ARG A 35 2.39 -6.09 10.26
C ARG A 35 1.69 -4.81 9.88
N PHE A 36 1.14 -4.75 8.68
CA PHE A 36 0.39 -3.57 8.25
C PHE A 36 -0.96 -3.94 7.64
N LEU A 37 -1.97 -3.15 8.00
CA LEU A 37 -3.25 -3.09 7.31
C LEU A 37 -3.11 -2.13 6.13
N ILE A 38 -3.61 -2.55 4.97
CA ILE A 38 -3.64 -1.75 3.74
C ILE A 38 -5.04 -1.16 3.58
N GLY A 39 -5.15 0.15 3.69
CA GLY A 39 -6.35 0.92 3.39
C GLY A 39 -6.26 1.56 2.01
N PHE A 40 -7.33 1.46 1.23
CA PHE A 40 -7.51 2.22 -0.01
C PHE A 40 -8.52 3.34 0.23
N GLN A 41 -8.17 4.56 -0.17
CA GLN A 41 -9.04 5.72 0.05
C GLN A 41 -10.31 5.61 -0.80
N SER A 42 -11.48 5.73 -0.17
CA SER A 42 -12.76 5.90 -0.87
C SER A 42 -13.00 7.39 -1.13
N ARG A 43 -13.76 7.74 -2.18
CA ARG A 43 -14.22 9.12 -2.47
C ARG A 43 -14.91 9.83 -1.30
N CYS A 44 -15.28 9.10 -0.25
CA CYS A 44 -15.99 9.62 0.91
C CYS A 44 -15.08 9.88 2.13
N HIS A 45 -13.78 9.65 2.00
CA HIS A 45 -12.80 9.99 3.03
C HIS A 45 -12.78 11.50 3.26
N GLY A 46 -12.72 11.94 4.52
CA GLY A 46 -12.84 13.35 4.90
C GLY A 46 -14.27 13.91 4.93
N LYS A 47 -15.30 13.14 4.56
CA LYS A 47 -16.70 13.56 4.76
C LYS A 47 -17.08 13.45 6.24
N PRO A 48 -17.87 14.39 6.79
CA PRO A 48 -18.32 14.33 8.17
C PRO A 48 -19.03 13.01 8.48
N ARG A 49 -18.85 12.47 9.68
CA ARG A 49 -19.49 11.21 10.11
C ARG A 49 -21.02 11.25 9.98
N ALA A 50 -21.64 12.41 10.20
CA ALA A 50 -23.07 12.62 9.99
C ALA A 50 -23.50 12.48 8.53
N PHE A 51 -22.68 12.95 7.58
CA PHE A 51 -22.93 12.78 6.14
C PHE A 51 -22.87 11.31 5.74
N LEU A 52 -21.89 10.57 6.27
CA LEU A 52 -21.75 9.12 6.02
C LEU A 52 -22.88 8.31 6.65
N ALA A 53 -23.33 8.69 7.86
CA ALA A 53 -24.47 8.05 8.52
C ALA A 53 -25.79 8.25 7.74
N ALA A 54 -25.98 9.44 7.15
CA ALA A 54 -27.11 9.73 6.27
C ALA A 54 -26.99 9.06 4.89
N ASN A 55 -25.78 8.68 4.47
CA ASN A 55 -25.51 8.06 3.18
C ASN A 55 -24.70 6.75 3.36
N PRO A 56 -25.28 5.72 4.01
CA PRO A 56 -24.54 4.52 4.40
C PRO A 56 -24.00 3.72 3.20
N HIS A 57 -24.66 3.82 2.04
CA HIS A 57 -24.22 3.24 0.77
C HIS A 57 -22.90 3.86 0.25
N LEU A 58 -22.61 5.12 0.61
CA LEU A 58 -21.34 5.77 0.28
C LEU A 58 -20.20 5.33 1.19
N ALA A 59 -20.52 4.97 2.44
CA ALA A 59 -19.57 4.47 3.43
C ALA A 59 -19.21 2.98 3.23
N ARG A 60 -20.09 2.20 2.59
CA ARG A 60 -19.94 0.76 2.37
C ARG A 60 -20.02 0.43 0.89
N ARG A 61 -18.89 0.54 0.21
CA ARG A 61 -18.75 0.03 -1.17
C ARG A 61 -18.29 -1.42 -1.13
N PRO A 62 -18.80 -2.29 -2.01
CA PRO A 62 -18.32 -3.66 -2.11
C PRO A 62 -16.83 -3.68 -2.49
N VAL A 63 -16.09 -4.64 -1.97
CA VAL A 63 -14.63 -4.80 -2.21
C VAL A 63 -14.30 -4.84 -3.71
N THR A 64 -15.22 -5.35 -4.53
CA THR A 64 -15.08 -5.40 -5.99
C THR A 64 -14.91 -4.01 -6.62
N GLU A 65 -15.43 -2.95 -6.00
CA GLU A 65 -15.23 -1.58 -6.49
C GLU A 65 -13.80 -1.07 -6.30
N LEU A 66 -12.99 -1.67 -5.42
CA LEU A 66 -11.56 -1.31 -5.27
C LEU A 66 -10.79 -1.44 -6.59
N PHE A 67 -11.22 -2.34 -7.46
CA PHE A 67 -10.59 -2.65 -8.74
C PHE A 67 -11.02 -1.72 -9.88
N THR A 68 -11.95 -0.79 -9.61
CA THR A 68 -12.35 0.25 -10.57
C THR A 68 -11.41 1.45 -10.46
N ASP A 69 -11.00 2.04 -11.58
CA ASP A 69 -10.11 3.22 -11.60
C ASP A 69 -10.73 4.44 -10.89
N GLU A 70 -12.06 4.50 -10.82
CA GLU A 70 -12.81 5.55 -10.14
C GLU A 70 -12.71 5.50 -8.60
N PHE A 71 -12.23 4.38 -8.04
CA PHE A 71 -12.11 4.20 -6.60
C PHE A 71 -10.85 4.91 -6.08
N GLY A 72 -11.04 6.10 -5.49
CA GLY A 72 -10.04 6.76 -4.66
C GLY A 72 -9.44 8.07 -5.15
N GLU A 73 -10.00 8.71 -6.18
CA GLU A 73 -9.52 10.02 -6.66
C GLU A 73 -9.98 11.21 -5.77
N HIS A 74 -9.72 11.16 -4.46
CA HIS A 74 -9.92 12.32 -3.60
C HIS A 74 -8.73 12.53 -2.67
N GLY A 75 -7.91 13.53 -3.00
CA GLY A 75 -6.67 13.86 -2.29
C GLY A 75 -5.44 13.30 -3.00
N ASP A 76 -4.27 13.82 -2.61
CA ASP A 76 -2.97 13.39 -3.10
C ASP A 76 -2.52 12.08 -2.40
N ILE A 77 -3.41 11.11 -2.14
CA ILE A 77 -3.11 9.88 -1.39
C ILE A 77 -3.76 8.69 -2.11
N ASP A 78 -2.95 7.67 -2.42
CA ASP A 78 -3.41 6.45 -3.11
C ASP A 78 -3.68 5.30 -2.13
N VAL A 79 -2.85 5.19 -1.08
CA VAL A 79 -2.84 4.10 -0.11
C VAL A 79 -2.54 4.63 1.29
N ILE A 80 -3.17 4.01 2.29
CA ILE A 80 -2.88 4.23 3.71
C ILE A 80 -2.36 2.92 4.28
N LEU A 81 -1.19 2.93 4.93
CA LEU A 81 -0.67 1.79 5.67
C LEU A 81 -0.78 2.09 7.16
N VAL A 82 -1.32 1.15 7.92
CA VAL A 82 -1.47 1.27 9.37
C VAL A 82 -0.86 0.04 10.02
N PRO A 83 0.08 0.19 10.98
CA PRO A 83 0.57 -0.94 11.74
C PRO A 83 -0.56 -1.74 12.40
N ASP A 84 -0.50 -3.06 12.27
CA ASP A 84 -1.42 -3.99 12.91
C ASP A 84 -0.83 -4.46 14.23
N PHE A 85 -1.23 -3.79 15.32
CA PHE A 85 -0.87 -4.16 16.68
C PHE A 85 -1.85 -5.18 17.31
N GLY A 86 -2.78 -5.72 16.52
CA GLY A 86 -3.83 -6.61 17.01
C GLY A 86 -4.98 -5.88 17.73
N PRO A 87 -5.95 -6.64 18.25
CA PRO A 87 -7.21 -6.09 18.78
C PRO A 87 -7.09 -5.47 20.18
N GLU A 88 -6.05 -5.79 20.94
CA GLU A 88 -5.91 -5.34 22.35
C GLU A 88 -5.07 -4.07 22.51
N ASP A 89 -4.37 -3.64 21.46
CA ASP A 89 -3.53 -2.46 21.50
C ASP A 89 -4.29 -1.22 20.97
N LEU A 90 -4.53 -0.27 21.88
CA LEU A 90 -5.22 1.01 21.66
C LEU A 90 -4.25 2.19 21.52
N SER A 91 -2.94 1.93 21.34
CA SER A 91 -1.95 2.97 21.11
C SER A 91 -2.25 3.78 19.84
N ASP A 92 -1.81 5.04 19.84
CA ASP A 92 -1.89 5.90 18.66
C ASP A 92 -1.15 5.22 17.50
N ARG A 93 -1.89 4.92 16.44
CA ARG A 93 -1.35 4.22 15.27
C ARG A 93 -0.70 5.23 14.35
N GLU A 94 0.58 5.03 14.04
CA GLU A 94 1.24 5.81 13.00
C GLU A 94 0.58 5.50 11.65
N ILE A 95 -0.08 6.50 11.06
CA ILE A 95 -0.76 6.35 9.77
C ILE A 95 0.20 6.79 8.68
N HIS A 96 0.62 5.85 7.84
CA HIS A 96 1.49 6.16 6.72
C HIS A 96 0.66 6.42 5.46
N GLN A 97 0.71 7.64 4.97
CA GLN A 97 0.03 8.03 3.73
C GLN A 97 0.98 7.85 2.55
N CYS A 98 0.53 7.20 1.49
CA CYS A 98 1.37 6.84 0.36
C CYS A 98 0.73 7.25 -0.96
N GLN A 99 1.55 7.81 -1.85
CA GLN A 99 1.28 7.89 -3.27
C GLN A 99 2.01 6.79 -4.03
N ILE A 100 1.42 6.29 -5.10
CA ILE A 100 2.01 5.31 -5.99
C ILE A 100 2.33 5.97 -7.34
N LEU A 101 3.55 5.79 -7.82
CA LEU A 101 3.99 6.21 -9.14
C LEU A 101 4.52 5.00 -9.92
N GLY A 102 3.84 4.63 -11.00
CA GLY A 102 4.31 3.58 -11.91
C GLY A 102 5.22 4.13 -13.00
N TYR A 103 6.41 3.55 -13.16
CA TYR A 103 7.34 3.79 -14.26
C TYR A 103 7.46 2.54 -15.14
N LEU A 104 6.68 2.52 -16.24
CA LEU A 104 6.39 1.29 -17.00
C LEU A 104 6.91 1.37 -18.44
N GLY A 105 7.52 0.28 -18.93
CA GLY A 105 7.60 -0.04 -20.36
C GLY A 105 8.33 0.96 -21.27
N ARG A 106 9.19 1.82 -20.73
CA ARG A 106 10.02 2.74 -21.52
C ARG A 106 11.02 1.93 -22.36
N LYS A 107 11.04 2.17 -23.68
CA LYS A 107 12.03 1.59 -24.59
C LYS A 107 13.34 2.35 -24.41
N ASN A 108 14.40 1.63 -24.05
CA ASN A 108 15.76 2.17 -23.87
C ASN A 108 15.82 3.39 -22.93
N PRO A 109 15.41 3.26 -21.66
CA PRO A 109 15.48 4.37 -20.72
C PRO A 109 16.94 4.82 -20.57
N GLY A 110 17.17 6.12 -20.76
CA GLY A 110 18.44 6.74 -20.41
C GLY A 110 18.63 6.78 -18.88
N PRO A 111 19.86 6.98 -18.39
CA PRO A 111 20.15 6.98 -16.96
C PRO A 111 19.33 8.04 -16.19
N TYR A 112 19.04 9.18 -16.82
CA TYR A 112 18.29 10.29 -16.20
C TYR A 112 16.78 10.25 -16.44
N ASP A 113 16.26 9.29 -17.22
CA ASP A 113 14.84 9.32 -17.61
C ASP A 113 13.91 9.13 -16.42
N LEU A 114 14.28 8.30 -15.44
CA LEU A 114 13.50 8.16 -14.22
C LEU A 114 13.50 9.46 -13.42
N VAL A 115 14.65 10.11 -13.29
CA VAL A 115 14.76 11.40 -12.56
C VAL A 115 13.84 12.44 -13.19
N THR A 116 13.94 12.63 -14.51
CA THR A 116 13.08 13.58 -15.24
C THR A 116 11.60 13.22 -15.09
N PHE A 117 11.27 11.93 -15.18
CA PHE A 117 9.90 11.46 -15.03
C PHE A 117 9.33 11.73 -13.62
N VAL A 118 10.08 11.40 -12.57
CA VAL A 118 9.66 11.61 -11.17
C VAL A 118 9.56 13.11 -10.88
N GLU A 119 10.50 13.91 -11.39
CA GLU A 119 10.48 15.37 -11.27
C GLU A 119 9.19 15.97 -11.86
N GLU A 120 8.87 15.61 -13.11
CA GLU A 120 7.70 16.12 -13.81
C GLU A 120 6.38 15.62 -13.22
N LYS A 121 6.34 14.39 -12.70
CA LYS A 121 5.10 13.77 -12.24
C LYS A 121 4.77 14.03 -10.78
N LYS A 122 5.78 14.15 -9.91
CA LYS A 122 5.57 14.12 -8.45
C LYS A 122 6.36 15.14 -7.66
N LEU A 123 7.50 15.66 -8.14
CA LEU A 123 8.32 16.56 -7.31
C LEU A 123 8.10 18.03 -7.62
N ARG A 124 7.88 18.41 -8.88
CA ARG A 124 7.80 19.83 -9.30
C ARG A 124 6.58 20.56 -8.74
N TYR A 125 5.45 19.86 -8.65
CA TYR A 125 4.15 20.48 -8.39
C TYR A 125 3.53 20.10 -7.05
N SER A 126 4.10 19.11 -6.34
CA SER A 126 3.57 18.68 -5.05
C SER A 126 3.98 19.66 -3.94
N PRO A 127 3.03 20.11 -3.09
CA PRO A 127 3.38 20.86 -1.90
C PRO A 127 4.18 19.98 -0.94
N PRO A 128 5.08 20.57 -0.12
CA PRO A 128 5.77 19.82 0.92
C PRO A 128 4.79 19.22 1.94
N ASP A 129 4.96 17.93 2.24
CA ASP A 129 4.17 17.18 3.20
C ASP A 129 5.10 16.25 4.00
N ASN A 130 5.12 16.43 5.32
CA ASN A 130 6.00 15.72 6.24
C ASN A 130 5.53 14.30 6.58
N ASP A 131 4.33 13.92 6.17
CA ASP A 131 3.72 12.62 6.46
C ASP A 131 3.42 11.81 5.18
N LEU A 132 3.50 12.45 4.00
CA LEU A 132 3.28 11.81 2.71
C LEU A 132 4.53 11.09 2.20
N ARG A 133 4.36 9.83 1.82
CA ARG A 133 5.40 8.96 1.24
C ARG A 133 5.12 8.74 -0.24
N LEU A 134 6.18 8.61 -1.05
CA LEU A 134 6.07 8.24 -2.46
C LEU A 134 6.60 6.82 -2.67
N VAL A 135 5.84 5.95 -3.33
CA VAL A 135 6.23 4.60 -3.73
C VAL A 135 6.34 4.52 -5.24
N ILE A 136 7.57 4.37 -5.75
CA ILE A 136 7.85 4.28 -7.18
C ILE A 136 7.94 2.81 -7.56
N ASN A 137 7.02 2.32 -8.39
CA ASN A 137 7.06 0.97 -8.95
C ASN A 137 7.73 0.99 -10.34
N ILE A 138 8.83 0.27 -10.48
CA ILE A 138 9.55 0.09 -11.74
C ILE A 138 9.26 -1.29 -12.32
N GLU A 139 8.71 -1.30 -13.54
CA GLU A 139 8.59 -2.50 -14.37
C GLU A 139 9.43 -2.33 -15.64
N GLN A 140 10.72 -2.65 -15.53
CA GLN A 140 11.68 -2.59 -16.62
C GLN A 140 12.53 -3.85 -16.69
N LYS A 141 13.03 -4.15 -17.89
CA LYS A 141 13.90 -5.32 -18.12
C LYS A 141 15.36 -5.06 -17.76
N THR A 142 15.75 -3.80 -17.68
CA THR A 142 17.13 -3.38 -17.42
C THR A 142 17.27 -3.09 -15.93
N GLU A 143 18.45 -3.40 -15.39
CA GLU A 143 18.82 -3.02 -14.03
C GLU A 143 18.83 -1.49 -13.89
N PHE A 144 18.30 -1.00 -12.78
CA PHE A 144 18.21 0.42 -12.46
C PHE A 144 19.17 0.74 -11.31
N ASP A 145 19.93 1.82 -11.43
CA ASP A 145 20.78 2.30 -10.34
C ASP A 145 19.97 3.23 -9.40
N PRO A 146 19.58 2.76 -8.19
CA PRO A 146 18.85 3.59 -7.22
C PRO A 146 19.68 4.77 -6.71
N GLY A 147 21.01 4.72 -6.79
CA GLY A 147 21.91 5.76 -6.31
C GLY A 147 21.71 7.09 -7.01
N LEU A 148 21.50 7.08 -8.33
CA LEU A 148 21.31 8.30 -9.11
C LEU A 148 20.05 9.07 -8.69
N LEU A 149 18.91 8.38 -8.56
CA LEU A 149 17.67 9.02 -8.13
C LEU A 149 17.75 9.46 -6.66
N SER A 150 18.34 8.66 -5.77
CA SER A 150 18.54 9.05 -4.37
C SER A 150 19.39 10.32 -4.24
N ALA A 151 20.53 10.39 -4.93
CA ALA A 151 21.41 11.55 -4.93
C ALA A 151 20.69 12.80 -5.46
N TYR A 152 19.88 12.65 -6.52
CA TYR A 152 19.05 13.74 -7.02
C TYR A 152 18.04 14.23 -5.96
N LEU A 153 17.30 13.32 -5.31
CA LEU A 153 16.31 13.66 -4.29
C LEU A 153 16.92 14.41 -3.10
N GLN A 154 18.10 13.99 -2.64
CA GLN A 154 18.83 14.62 -1.53
C GLN A 154 19.40 16.00 -1.91
N GLY A 155 19.85 16.17 -3.17
CA GLY A 155 20.43 17.42 -3.67
C GLY A 155 19.43 18.41 -4.27
N ARG A 156 18.15 18.04 -4.38
CA ARG A 156 17.11 18.80 -5.10
C ARG A 156 16.81 20.15 -4.45
N LYS A 157 16.54 21.17 -5.28
CA LYS A 157 15.96 22.46 -4.87
C LYS A 157 14.73 22.81 -5.73
N PRO A 158 13.54 23.09 -5.14
CA PRO A 158 13.22 23.00 -3.71
C PRO A 158 13.38 21.57 -3.16
N SER A 159 13.43 21.41 -1.84
CA SER A 159 13.61 20.09 -1.21
C SER A 159 12.54 19.10 -1.67
N CYS A 160 12.82 17.80 -1.52
CA CYS A 160 11.83 16.76 -1.78
C CYS A 160 10.54 17.05 -0.98
N PRO A 161 9.36 17.06 -1.63
CA PRO A 161 8.09 17.35 -0.96
C PRO A 161 7.55 16.15 -0.17
N TYR A 162 8.17 14.97 -0.26
CA TYR A 162 7.77 13.76 0.46
C TYR A 162 8.69 13.51 1.64
N SER A 163 8.13 13.03 2.74
CA SER A 163 8.87 12.58 3.93
C SER A 163 9.84 11.43 3.61
N GLN A 164 9.36 10.46 2.82
CA GLN A 164 10.14 9.33 2.35
C GLN A 164 9.79 9.02 0.90
N VAL A 165 10.79 8.56 0.15
CA VAL A 165 10.60 8.04 -1.21
C VAL A 165 11.11 6.62 -1.25
N PHE A 166 10.29 5.69 -1.72
CA PHE A 166 10.62 4.29 -1.86
C PHE A 166 10.64 3.89 -3.33
N LEU A 167 11.50 2.93 -3.64
CA LEU A 167 11.58 2.27 -4.93
C LEU A 167 11.21 0.81 -4.75
N LEU A 168 10.33 0.30 -5.59
CA LEU A 168 10.03 -1.11 -5.74
C LEU A 168 10.31 -1.50 -7.19
N GLY A 169 11.25 -2.41 -7.40
CA GLY A 169 11.58 -2.94 -8.72
C GLY A 169 11.39 -4.44 -8.76
N GLN A 170 10.81 -4.95 -9.85
CA GLN A 170 10.82 -6.37 -10.13
C GLN A 170 12.04 -6.73 -10.99
N VAL A 171 12.80 -7.74 -10.58
CA VAL A 171 13.94 -8.27 -11.33
C VAL A 171 13.75 -9.77 -11.55
N GLY A 172 14.29 -10.28 -12.65
CA GLY A 172 14.23 -11.69 -13.03
C GLY A 172 12.96 -12.11 -13.77
N ASP A 173 13.02 -13.32 -14.34
CA ASP A 173 11.92 -13.95 -15.09
C ASP A 173 11.14 -14.92 -14.19
N ASN A 174 10.00 -15.42 -14.68
CA ASN A 174 8.95 -16.15 -13.94
C ASN A 174 9.40 -17.04 -12.75
N GLU A 175 10.45 -17.84 -12.89
CA GLU A 175 10.92 -18.78 -11.84
C GLU A 175 11.91 -18.13 -10.86
N ASP A 176 12.75 -17.19 -11.32
CA ASP A 176 13.75 -16.46 -10.53
C ASP A 176 13.27 -15.03 -10.19
N ARG A 177 11.95 -14.81 -10.15
CA ARG A 177 11.40 -13.48 -9.89
C ARG A 177 11.61 -13.08 -8.44
N TYR A 178 12.23 -11.93 -8.25
CA TYR A 178 12.33 -11.27 -6.95
C TYR A 178 12.04 -9.78 -7.07
N TRP A 179 11.64 -9.19 -5.95
CA TRP A 179 11.40 -7.76 -5.82
C TRP A 179 12.48 -7.15 -4.97
N LEU A 180 13.08 -6.10 -5.48
CA LEU A 180 14.03 -5.28 -4.76
C LEU A 180 13.32 -4.01 -4.29
N CYS A 181 13.53 -3.66 -3.03
CA CYS A 181 12.97 -2.46 -2.45
C CYS A 181 14.08 -1.62 -1.82
N TRP A 182 13.95 -0.31 -1.95
CA TRP A 182 14.87 0.65 -1.35
C TRP A 182 14.08 1.82 -0.80
N GLN A 183 14.54 2.37 0.31
CA GLN A 183 14.30 3.77 0.62
C GLN A 183 15.34 4.60 -0.16
N LEU A 184 14.90 5.61 -0.91
CA LEU A 184 15.74 6.53 -1.66
C LEU A 184 15.93 7.88 -0.97
N TYR A 185 15.00 8.27 -0.11
CA TYR A 185 14.99 9.53 0.62
C TYR A 185 14.31 9.31 1.98
N PRO A 186 14.81 9.92 3.08
CA PRO A 186 15.92 10.89 3.15
C PRO A 186 17.31 10.26 2.99
N GLU A 187 17.43 8.95 3.23
CA GLU A 187 18.67 8.19 3.11
C GLU A 187 18.46 6.99 2.19
N LEU A 188 19.49 6.62 1.43
CA LEU A 188 19.50 5.42 0.59
C LEU A 188 19.70 4.17 1.47
N ILE A 189 18.62 3.41 1.65
CA ILE A 189 18.64 2.17 2.46
C ILE A 189 18.15 1.01 1.59
N PRO A 190 19.00 0.00 1.31
CA PRO A 190 18.58 -1.21 0.63
C PRO A 190 17.81 -2.14 1.59
N PHE A 191 16.67 -2.64 1.14
CA PHE A 191 15.91 -3.66 1.87
C PHE A 191 16.27 -5.06 1.41
N LYS A 192 16.03 -6.05 2.28
CA LYS A 192 16.16 -7.47 1.96
C LYS A 192 15.26 -7.80 0.77
N ALA A 193 15.85 -8.38 -0.28
CA ALA A 193 15.13 -8.81 -1.48
C ALA A 193 13.97 -9.75 -1.12
N LEU A 194 12.83 -9.56 -1.76
CA LEU A 194 11.64 -10.34 -1.55
C LEU A 194 11.54 -11.37 -2.67
N SER A 195 11.85 -12.65 -2.39
CA SER A 195 11.67 -13.73 -3.36
C SER A 195 10.23 -14.22 -3.38
N LEU A 196 9.83 -14.94 -4.44
CA LEU A 196 8.53 -15.61 -4.48
C LEU A 196 8.33 -16.60 -3.31
N SER A 197 9.40 -17.31 -2.90
CA SER A 197 9.37 -18.17 -1.72
C SER A 197 9.14 -17.38 -0.43
N SER A 198 9.78 -16.21 -0.28
CA SER A 198 9.57 -15.32 0.87
C SER A 198 8.15 -14.77 0.93
N LEU A 199 7.57 -14.40 -0.22
CA LEU A 199 6.15 -13.99 -0.29
C LEU A 199 5.25 -15.11 0.23
N ARG A 200 5.45 -16.32 -0.30
CA ARG A 200 4.65 -17.49 0.06
C ARG A 200 4.80 -17.90 1.53
N SER A 201 5.88 -17.54 2.22
CA SER A 201 6.03 -17.80 3.66
C SER A 201 5.45 -16.69 4.55
N LEU A 202 5.28 -15.47 4.04
CA LEU A 202 4.67 -14.35 4.78
C LEU A 202 3.12 -14.38 4.72
N LEU A 203 2.56 -15.04 3.70
CA LEU A 203 1.11 -15.17 3.52
C LEU A 203 0.40 -16.20 4.45
N PRO A 204 0.97 -17.36 4.83
CA PRO A 204 0.30 -18.41 5.60
C PRO A 204 0.06 -18.07 7.07
N ASP A 205 0.84 -17.18 7.68
CA ASP A 205 0.63 -16.70 9.06
C ASP A 205 -0.54 -15.70 9.20
N ARG A 206 -1.34 -15.56 8.14
CA ARG A 206 -2.54 -14.72 8.09
C ARG A 206 -3.73 -15.57 8.51
N LYS A 207 -3.98 -15.69 9.82
CA LYS A 207 -5.35 -15.94 10.28
C LYS A 207 -6.20 -14.79 9.69
N THR A 208 -7.08 -15.10 8.76
CA THR A 208 -8.06 -14.18 8.19
C THR A 208 -9.02 -13.73 9.29
N HIS A 209 -8.58 -12.77 10.11
CA HIS A 209 -9.44 -12.07 11.04
C HIS A 209 -9.25 -10.58 10.82
N CYS A 210 -10.15 -10.00 10.02
CA CYS A 210 -10.52 -8.62 10.22
C CYS A 210 -11.95 -8.43 9.72
N GLU A 211 -12.92 -8.64 10.60
CA GLU A 211 -14.18 -7.91 10.46
C GLU A 211 -13.86 -6.46 10.81
N PHE A 212 -13.44 -5.67 9.80
CA PHE A 212 -13.46 -4.23 9.96
C PHE A 212 -14.94 -3.81 10.02
N VAL A 213 -15.45 -3.61 11.24
CA VAL A 213 -16.78 -3.04 11.47
C VAL A 213 -16.62 -1.52 11.59
N PRO A 214 -16.97 -0.73 10.56
CA PRO A 214 -16.94 0.71 10.69
C PRO A 214 -18.09 1.09 11.64
N GLY A 215 -17.75 1.50 12.86
CA GLY A 215 -18.70 2.04 13.83
C GLY A 215 -19.30 1.07 14.85
N GLY A 216 -18.60 -0.02 15.21
CA GLY A 216 -19.00 -0.84 16.35
C GLY A 216 -18.99 -0.01 17.63
N THR A 217 -20.16 0.34 18.15
CA THR A 217 -20.28 0.76 19.54
C THR A 217 -19.82 -0.41 20.40
N SER A 218 -18.92 -0.13 21.35
CA SER A 218 -18.64 -1.03 22.45
C SER A 218 -19.97 -1.42 23.10
N ARG A 219 -20.40 -2.66 22.85
CA ARG A 219 -21.27 -3.38 23.76
C ARG A 219 -20.65 -4.75 23.94
N ALA A 220 -20.04 -4.88 25.11
CA ALA A 220 -19.66 -6.11 25.78
C ALA A 220 -20.38 -7.34 25.23
N ALA A 221 -19.57 -8.37 24.95
CA ALA A 221 -20.02 -9.74 24.97
C ALA A 221 -20.90 -9.96 26.22
N ARG A 222 -22.19 -10.23 26.00
CA ARG A 222 -22.94 -11.01 26.97
C ARG A 222 -22.74 -12.47 26.57
N PRO A 223 -22.10 -13.30 27.40
CA PRO A 223 -22.08 -14.72 27.16
C PRO A 223 -23.51 -15.23 27.27
N THR A 224 -24.01 -15.84 26.19
CA THR A 224 -25.21 -16.67 26.25
C THR A 224 -24.87 -17.83 27.17
N MET A 225 -25.40 -17.83 28.39
CA MET A 225 -25.34 -18.99 29.27
C MET A 225 -26.09 -20.12 28.58
N VAL A 226 -25.36 -21.16 28.16
CA VAL A 226 -25.95 -22.45 27.82
C VAL A 226 -26.44 -23.03 29.14
N GLN A 227 -27.76 -23.00 29.32
CA GLN A 227 -28.45 -23.57 30.46
C GLN A 227 -28.36 -25.09 30.34
N GLU A 228 -27.61 -25.73 31.24
CA GLU A 228 -27.62 -27.19 31.39
C GLU A 228 -29.04 -27.63 31.77
N SER A 229 -29.66 -28.46 30.93
CA SER A 229 -30.91 -29.14 31.23
C SER A 229 -30.61 -30.36 32.12
N VAL A 230 -30.90 -30.24 33.42
CA VAL A 230 -31.06 -31.37 34.34
C VAL A 230 -32.56 -31.57 34.58
N PRO A 231 -33.16 -32.70 34.16
CA PRO A 231 -34.48 -33.10 34.64
C PRO A 231 -34.37 -33.69 36.05
N GLN A 232 -35.29 -33.26 36.90
CA GLN A 232 -35.47 -33.68 38.30
C GLN A 232 -35.75 -35.19 38.39
N LEU A 233 -35.15 -35.84 39.39
CA LEU A 233 -35.60 -37.13 39.91
C LEU A 233 -36.81 -36.87 40.82
N ASP A 234 -37.88 -37.62 40.61
CA ASP A 234 -38.97 -37.82 41.59
C ASP A 234 -38.46 -38.63 42.80
#